data_AF-A0A7K0ZN69-F1
#
_entry.id   AF-A0A7K0ZN69-F1
#
_cell.length_a   1.000
_cell.length_b   1.000
_cell.length_c   1.000
_cell.angle_alpha   90.00
_cell.angle_beta   90.00
_cell.angle_gamma   90.00
#
_symmetry.space_group_name_H-M   'P 1'
#
loop_
_entity.id
_entity.type
_entity.pdbx_description
1 polymer ?
#
loop_
_entity_poly.entity_id
_entity_poly.type
_entity_poly.pdbx_seq_one_letter_code
_entity_poly.pdbx_strand_id
1 'polypeptide(L)' 'MLKTAVRVCLAVAASTILLAPAASAAPSSGGTTFVLYIENRGIARIDNNAQGPDNGDLVHRELAISRT' A
#
# COMPACT_ATOMS: atom_id res chain seq x y z
N MET A 1 -49.36 -11.24 20.29
CA MET A 1 -48.11 -10.51 20.61
C MET A 1 -46.96 -10.89 19.66
N LEU A 2 -46.76 -12.18 19.33
CA LEU A 2 -45.70 -12.64 18.41
C LEU A 2 -45.77 -12.04 16.99
N LYS A 3 -46.98 -11.92 16.42
CA LYS A 3 -47.19 -11.35 15.06
C LYS A 3 -46.74 -9.89 14.94
N THR A 4 -46.84 -9.11 16.02
CA THR A 4 -46.44 -7.70 16.02
C THR A 4 -44.92 -7.56 16.07
N ALA A 5 -44.24 -8.39 16.86
CA ALA A 5 -42.78 -8.42 16.94
C ALA A 5 -42.12 -8.79 15.60
N VAL A 6 -42.68 -9.78 14.89
CA VAL A 6 -42.18 -10.19 13.57
C VAL A 6 -42.29 -9.05 12.54
N ARG A 7 -43.39 -8.29 12.56
CA ARG A 7 -43.60 -7.15 11.64
C ARG A 7 -42.63 -6.00 11.91
N VAL A 8 -42.31 -5.75 13.19
CA VAL A 8 -41.33 -4.73 13.58
C VAL A 8 -39.92 -5.15 13.13
N CYS A 9 -39.53 -6.40 13.34
CA CYS A 9 -38.24 -6.92 12.88
C CYS A 9 -38.10 -6.86 11.35
N LEU A 10 -39.19 -7.17 10.62
CA LEU A 10 -39.20 -7.11 9.16
C LEU A 10 -39.06 -5.66 8.64
N ALA A 11 -39.69 -4.69 9.30
CA ALA A 11 -39.58 -3.28 8.96
C ALA A 11 -38.18 -2.73 9.23
N VAL A 12 -37.55 -3.11 10.34
CA VAL A 12 -36.16 -2.73 10.66
C VAL A 12 -35.19 -3.34 9.65
N ALA A 13 -35.35 -4.62 9.30
CA ALA A 13 -34.51 -5.28 8.29
C ALA A 13 -34.68 -4.68 6.88
N ALA A 14 -35.90 -4.31 6.49
CA ALA A 14 -36.13 -3.63 5.21
C ALA A 14 -35.50 -2.22 5.19
N SER A 15 -35.48 -1.54 6.34
CA SER A 15 -34.90 -0.20 6.47
C SER A 15 -33.37 -0.24 6.34
N THR A 16 -32.70 -1.25 6.90
CA THR A 16 -31.23 -1.37 6.81
C THR A 16 -30.75 -1.71 5.40
N ILE A 17 -31.55 -2.42 4.60
CA ILE A 17 -31.22 -2.73 3.20
C ILE A 17 -31.29 -1.47 2.31
N LEU A 18 -32.19 -0.53 2.61
CA LEU A 18 -32.30 0.73 1.87
C LEU A 18 -31.13 1.72 2.12
N LEU A 19 -30.38 1.56 3.22
CA LEU A 19 -29.18 2.34 3.51
C LEU A 19 -27.89 1.75 2.92
N ALA A 20 -27.92 0.51 2.40
CA ALA A 20 -26.74 -0.16 1.88
C ALA A 20 -26.18 0.38 0.54
N PRO A 21 -26.95 0.92 -0.43
CA PRO A 21 -26.37 1.30 -1.72
C PRO A 21 -25.60 2.64 -1.69
N ALA A 22 -25.67 3.42 -0.60
CA ALA A 22 -24.92 4.68 -0.49
C ALA A 22 -23.41 4.49 -0.20
N ALA A 23 -22.98 3.26 0.12
CA ALA A 23 -21.56 2.91 0.24
C ALA A 23 -20.93 2.49 -1.11
N SER A 24 -21.66 2.65 -2.22
CA SER A 24 -21.18 2.34 -3.56
C SER A 24 -20.15 3.38 -4.01
N ALA A 25 -18.90 2.92 -4.05
CA ALA A 25 -17.75 3.55 -4.70
C ALA A 25 -17.34 4.92 -4.15
N ALA A 26 -16.58 4.90 -3.04
CA ALA A 26 -15.56 5.93 -2.86
C ALA A 26 -14.74 5.98 -4.17
N PRO A 27 -14.59 7.15 -4.83
CA PRO A 27 -13.76 7.23 -6.02
C PRO A 27 -12.38 6.74 -5.63
N SER A 28 -11.84 5.75 -6.36
CA SER A 28 -10.45 5.37 -6.17
C SER A 28 -9.63 6.62 -6.47
N SER A 29 -9.07 7.23 -5.43
CA SER A 29 -8.07 8.25 -5.60
C SER A 29 -6.96 7.60 -6.41
N GLY A 30 -6.82 8.00 -7.66
CA GLY A 30 -5.82 7.46 -8.57
C GLY A 30 -4.47 7.42 -7.86
N GLY A 31 -3.79 6.27 -7.93
CA GLY A 31 -2.50 6.09 -7.28
C GLY A 31 -1.56 7.20 -7.70
N THR A 32 -0.92 7.86 -6.73
CA THR A 32 0.09 8.88 -7.02
C THR A 32 1.36 8.19 -7.49
N THR A 33 1.78 8.43 -8.72
CA THR A 33 3.08 7.98 -9.23
C THR A 33 4.17 8.95 -8.79
N PHE A 34 5.23 8.43 -8.18
CA PHE A 34 6.42 9.19 -7.81
C PHE A 34 7.54 8.83 -8.78
N VAL A 35 8.17 9.85 -9.39
CA VAL A 35 9.38 9.68 -10.18
C VAL A 35 10.57 10.07 -9.30
N LEU A 36 11.50 9.14 -9.12
CA LEU A 36 12.74 9.36 -8.38
C LEU A 36 13.92 9.35 -9.35
N TYR A 37 14.79 10.35 -9.23
CA TYR A 37 16.09 10.36 -9.88
C TYR A 37 17.13 9.97 -8.85
N ILE A 38 17.95 8.97 -9.19
CA ILE A 38 18.97 8.40 -8.30
C ILE A 38 20.33 8.52 -8.98
N GLU A 39 21.27 9.20 -8.33
CA GLU A 39 22.65 9.33 -8.80
C GLU A 39 23.60 8.68 -7.78
N ASN A 40 24.57 7.91 -8.26
CA ASN A 40 25.67 7.41 -7.42
C ASN A 40 26.69 8.53 -7.19
N ARG A 41 26.89 8.94 -5.94
CA ARG A 41 27.87 9.96 -5.55
C ARG A 41 29.21 9.36 -5.11
N GLY A 42 29.17 8.16 -4.56
CA GLY A 42 30.36 7.46 -4.05
C GLY A 42 30.15 5.96 -3.91
N ILE A 43 31.26 5.22 -4.03
CA ILE A 43 31.30 3.78 -3.81
C ILE A 43 32.56 3.41 -3.01
N ALA A 44 32.40 2.61 -1.98
CA ALA A 44 33.48 1.96 -1.27
C ALA A 44 33.21 0.46 -1.25
N ARG A 45 34.21 -0.34 -1.64
CA ARG A 45 34.14 -1.80 -1.64
C ARG A 45 35.28 -2.37 -0.80
N ILE A 46 34.94 -3.30 0.07
CA ILE A 46 35.90 -4.14 0.81
C ILE A 46 35.76 -5.54 0.21
N ASP A 47 36.82 -5.99 -0.44
CA ASP A 47 36.93 -7.31 -1.07
C ASP A 47 37.49 -8.31 -0.05
N ASN A 48 36.89 -9.49 0.05
CA ASN A 48 37.39 -10.56 0.93
C ASN A 48 38.57 -11.35 0.30
N ASN A 49 39.01 -10.94 -0.90
CA ASN A 49 40.13 -11.47 -1.67
C ASN A 49 39.86 -12.85 -2.31
N ALA A 50 38.59 -13.27 -2.42
CA ALA A 50 38.23 -14.41 -3.24
C ALA A 50 38.18 -14.02 -4.73
N GLN A 51 38.09 -15.03 -5.61
CA GLN A 51 38.08 -14.76 -7.05
C GLN A 51 36.73 -14.18 -7.49
N GLY A 52 36.71 -12.87 -7.75
CA GLY A 52 35.55 -12.18 -8.29
C GLY A 52 34.55 -11.75 -7.21
N PRO A 53 33.41 -11.16 -7.60
CA PRO A 53 32.40 -10.73 -6.65
C PRO A 53 31.75 -11.92 -5.94
N ASP A 54 31.77 -11.89 -4.61
CA ASP A 54 31.08 -12.90 -3.81
C ASP A 54 30.36 -12.29 -2.60
N ASN A 55 29.63 -13.12 -1.85
CA ASN A 55 28.75 -12.69 -0.77
C ASN A 55 29.49 -12.19 0.50
N GLY A 56 30.79 -12.40 0.60
CA GLY A 56 31.66 -11.86 1.64
C GLY A 56 32.15 -10.45 1.37
N ASP A 57 31.90 -9.91 0.16
CA ASP A 57 32.22 -8.53 -0.16
C ASP A 57 31.27 -7.56 0.54
N LEU A 58 31.84 -6.48 1.08
CA LEU A 58 31.06 -5.38 1.62
C LEU A 58 31.10 -4.20 0.65
N VAL A 59 29.91 -3.72 0.27
CA VAL A 59 29.78 -2.56 -0.60
C VAL A 59 28.97 -1.48 0.10
N HIS A 60 29.59 -0.32 0.28
CA HIS A 60 28.93 0.90 0.70
C HIS A 60 28.73 1.82 -0.50
N ARG A 61 27.53 2.40 -0.63
CA ARG A 61 27.17 3.27 -1.75
C ARG A 61 26.45 4.51 -1.24
N GLU A 62 26.94 5.67 -1.66
CA GLU A 62 26.31 6.94 -1.40
C GLU A 62 25.43 7.33 -2.59
N LEU A 63 24.16 7.63 -2.31
CA LEU A 63 23.14 7.97 -3.30
C LEU A 63 22.64 9.38 -3.07
N ALA A 64 22.63 10.20 -4.11
CA ALA A 64 21.80 11.39 -4.16
C ALA A 64 20.43 11.01 -4.74
N ILE A 65 19.37 11.30 -4.00
CA ILE A 65 18.00 10.99 -4.40
C ILE A 65 17.24 12.30 -4.52
N SER A 66 16.64 12.54 -5.68
CA SER A 66 15.77 13.70 -5.91
C SER A 66 14.44 13.27 -6.51
N ARG A 67 13.46 14.17 -6.42
CA ARG A 67 12.09 13.99 -6.90
C ARG A 67 11.63 15.29 -7.55
N THR A 68 10.83 15.17 -8.62
CA THR A 68 10.06 16.27 -9.24
C THR A 68 8.76 16.59 -8.54
#